data_AF-G5AHP5-F1
#
_entry.id   AF-G5AHP5-F1
#
_cell.length_a   1.000
_cell.length_b   1.000
_cell.length_c   1.000
_cell.angle_alpha   90.00
_cell.angle_beta   90.00
_cell.angle_gamma   90.00
#
_symmetry.space_group_name_H-M   'P 1'
#
loop_
_entity.id
_entity.type
_entity.pdbx_description
1 polymer ?
#
loop_
_entity_poly.entity_id
_entity_poly.type
_entity_poly.pdbx_seq_one_letter_code
_entity_poly.pdbx_strand_id
1 'polypeptide(L)'
;MSQQYREMQDEYELELEQMEDAFLKERDERIANNKLEIDSLFERRREMEMVYMEAKQTRDEQYLQEIEELRVRDAEDYNELKIKLETNIQTLEQQLEEMRATYQLNTERLEYNYRVLTERDMLNSATLSQQKRKLSRLKDALATLIAKYNQTDARDRHQNEELTEEYRRLTKQYLDLQRKYAHFETSDSNKYDEVWQMHEEDAIHKIEKLLDADRVIHEQQLGLAWRPPAQSIRNWSQSAKAGDAAALQKQLENGDESSPDSNESDKGGSRRDDNGANADQDDFDDESVEAYTPPVKKISGAKLKYMLKMLASEAGFLVSFCKYCLY
;
A
#
# COMPACT_ATOMS: atom_id res chain seq x y z
N MET A 1 -123.24 91.37 -105.24
CA MET A 1 -123.47 89.95 -105.62
C MET A 1 -122.19 89.28 -106.12
N SER A 2 -121.79 89.33 -107.40
CA SER A 2 -120.61 88.56 -107.87
C SER A 2 -119.28 88.95 -107.22
N GLN A 3 -119.12 90.21 -106.81
CA GLN A 3 -117.91 90.70 -106.14
C GLN A 3 -117.77 90.12 -104.72
N GLN A 4 -118.84 90.15 -103.92
CA GLN A 4 -118.89 89.53 -102.59
C GLN A 4 -118.70 88.00 -102.62
N TYR A 5 -119.18 87.32 -103.66
CA TYR A 5 -118.90 85.90 -103.85
C TYR A 5 -117.43 85.61 -104.19
N ARG A 6 -116.75 86.55 -104.84
CA ARG A 6 -115.32 86.42 -105.18
C ARG A 6 -114.45 86.74 -103.98
N GLU A 7 -114.73 87.84 -103.29
CA GLU A 7 -114.10 88.18 -102.00
C GLU A 7 -114.23 87.03 -100.99
N MET A 8 -115.41 86.39 -100.89
CA MET A 8 -115.62 85.21 -100.05
C MET A 8 -114.89 83.95 -100.54
N GLN A 9 -114.68 83.77 -101.85
CA GLN A 9 -113.84 82.69 -102.37
C GLN A 9 -112.36 82.94 -102.09
N ASP A 10 -111.88 84.17 -102.29
CA ASP A 10 -110.52 84.60 -102.02
C ASP A 10 -110.21 84.47 -100.49
N GLU A 11 -111.18 84.80 -99.62
CA GLU A 11 -111.11 84.54 -98.18
C GLU A 11 -111.05 83.05 -97.85
N TYR A 12 -111.89 82.19 -98.46
CA TYR A 12 -111.82 80.74 -98.23
C TYR A 12 -110.54 80.09 -98.79
N GLU A 13 -109.98 80.62 -99.88
CA GLU A 13 -108.70 80.17 -100.45
C GLU A 13 -107.53 80.58 -99.53
N LEU A 14 -107.56 81.80 -98.96
CA LEU A 14 -106.61 82.27 -97.97
C LEU A 14 -106.70 81.49 -96.64
N GLU A 15 -107.90 81.12 -96.18
CA GLU A 15 -108.09 80.26 -95.00
C GLU A 15 -107.61 78.83 -95.27
N LEU A 16 -107.79 78.30 -96.49
CA LEU A 16 -107.21 77.02 -96.92
C LEU A 16 -105.68 77.07 -96.93
N GLU A 17 -105.08 78.11 -97.52
CA GLU A 17 -103.63 78.31 -97.52
C GLU A 17 -103.09 78.41 -96.09
N GLN A 18 -103.73 79.18 -95.21
CA GLN A 18 -103.37 79.26 -93.78
C GLN A 18 -103.49 77.91 -93.04
N MET A 19 -104.50 77.10 -93.36
CA MET A 19 -104.64 75.74 -92.80
C MET A 19 -103.54 74.80 -93.32
N GLU A 20 -103.22 74.83 -94.62
CA GLU A 20 -102.11 74.05 -95.17
C GLU A 20 -100.76 74.47 -94.57
N ASP A 21 -100.52 75.77 -94.42
CA ASP A 21 -99.33 76.33 -93.79
C ASP A 21 -99.23 75.92 -92.31
N ALA A 22 -100.35 75.85 -91.59
CA ALA A 22 -100.42 75.35 -90.22
C ALA A 22 -100.14 73.83 -90.14
N PHE A 23 -100.69 73.03 -91.07
CA PHE A 23 -100.39 71.59 -91.14
C PHE A 23 -98.93 71.31 -91.53
N LEU A 24 -98.34 72.10 -92.42
CA LEU A 24 -96.91 72.00 -92.76
C LEU A 24 -96.03 72.35 -91.57
N LYS A 25 -96.37 73.41 -90.81
CA LYS A 25 -95.68 73.77 -89.56
C LYS A 25 -95.82 72.66 -88.51
N GLU A 26 -97.02 72.14 -88.24
CA GLU A 26 -97.18 71.03 -87.28
C GLU A 26 -96.40 69.80 -87.74
N ARG A 27 -96.44 69.44 -89.04
CA ARG A 27 -95.67 68.30 -89.57
C ARG A 27 -94.18 68.49 -89.36
N ASP A 28 -93.65 69.68 -89.64
CA ASP A 28 -92.22 69.96 -89.54
C ASP A 28 -91.76 70.06 -88.08
N GLU A 29 -92.61 70.58 -87.18
CA GLU A 29 -92.43 70.52 -85.73
C GLU A 29 -92.46 69.07 -85.21
N ARG A 30 -93.39 68.23 -85.67
CA ARG A 30 -93.45 66.78 -85.34
C ARG A 30 -92.20 66.05 -85.81
N ILE A 31 -91.71 66.34 -87.02
CA ILE A 31 -90.46 65.77 -87.55
C ILE A 31 -89.25 66.27 -86.75
N ALA A 32 -89.21 67.55 -86.36
CA ALA A 32 -88.14 68.10 -85.52
C ALA A 32 -88.14 67.46 -84.13
N ASN A 33 -89.30 67.34 -83.49
CA ASN A 33 -89.45 66.69 -82.19
C ASN A 33 -89.06 65.21 -82.23
N ASN A 34 -89.52 64.45 -83.24
CA ASN A 34 -89.13 63.05 -83.41
C ASN A 34 -87.61 62.89 -83.66
N LYS A 35 -86.98 63.80 -84.41
CA LYS A 35 -85.52 63.80 -84.61
C LYS A 35 -84.78 64.08 -83.30
N LEU A 36 -85.18 65.10 -82.56
CA LEU A 36 -84.60 65.41 -81.25
C LEU A 36 -84.76 64.25 -80.25
N GLU A 37 -85.90 63.56 -80.26
CA GLU A 37 -86.10 62.36 -79.45
C GLU A 37 -85.14 61.23 -79.86
N ILE A 38 -85.02 60.94 -81.16
CA ILE A 38 -84.08 59.94 -81.70
C ILE A 38 -82.63 60.28 -81.34
N ASP A 39 -82.21 61.54 -81.54
CA ASP A 39 -80.85 61.99 -81.22
C ASP A 39 -80.58 61.88 -79.71
N SER A 40 -81.56 62.23 -78.86
CA SER A 40 -81.45 62.08 -77.41
C SER A 40 -81.33 60.61 -76.96
N LEU A 41 -81.99 59.68 -77.65
CA LEU A 41 -81.87 58.24 -77.39
C LEU A 41 -80.51 57.70 -77.83
N PHE A 42 -79.94 58.21 -78.93
CA PHE A 42 -78.59 57.85 -79.37
C PHE A 42 -77.51 58.38 -78.42
N GLU A 43 -77.60 59.64 -77.97
CA GLU A 43 -76.63 60.18 -77.01
C GLU A 43 -76.71 59.43 -75.67
N ARG A 44 -77.92 59.18 -75.16
CA ARG A 44 -78.11 58.39 -73.93
C ARG A 44 -77.60 56.96 -74.06
N ARG A 45 -77.73 56.34 -75.23
CA ARG A 45 -77.12 55.03 -75.53
C ARG A 45 -75.59 55.12 -75.50
N ARG A 46 -75.01 56.16 -76.10
CA ARG A 46 -73.57 56.39 -76.16
C ARG A 46 -72.96 56.62 -74.77
N GLU A 47 -73.62 57.40 -73.93
CA GLU A 47 -73.26 57.58 -72.51
C GLU A 47 -73.27 56.23 -71.77
N MET A 48 -74.35 55.44 -71.92
CA MET A 48 -74.45 54.11 -71.30
C MET A 48 -73.39 53.12 -71.79
N GLU A 49 -73.05 53.14 -73.09
CA GLU A 49 -71.97 52.32 -73.65
C GLU A 49 -70.60 52.77 -73.15
N MET A 50 -70.36 54.07 -73.01
CA MET A 50 -69.12 54.63 -72.45
C MET A 50 -68.94 54.24 -70.98
N VAL A 51 -69.95 54.45 -70.14
CA VAL A 51 -69.94 54.06 -68.72
C VAL A 51 -69.77 52.55 -68.56
N TYR A 52 -70.40 51.73 -69.40
CA TYR A 52 -70.20 50.28 -69.38
C TYR A 52 -68.76 49.89 -69.75
N MET A 53 -68.17 50.55 -70.76
CA MET A 53 -66.79 50.30 -71.17
C MET A 53 -65.79 50.70 -70.07
N GLU A 54 -65.95 51.87 -69.45
CA GLU A 54 -65.11 52.30 -68.31
C GLU A 54 -65.29 51.38 -67.09
N ALA A 55 -66.53 51.02 -66.74
CA ALA A 55 -66.82 50.08 -65.64
C ALA A 55 -66.39 48.63 -65.93
N LYS A 56 -66.12 48.28 -67.20
CA LYS A 56 -65.46 47.02 -67.57
C LYS A 56 -63.95 47.17 -67.47
N GLN A 57 -63.38 48.21 -68.08
CA GLN A 57 -61.93 48.44 -68.08
C GLN A 57 -61.37 48.56 -66.66
N THR A 58 -62.02 49.32 -65.78
CA THR A 58 -61.61 49.46 -64.37
C THR A 58 -61.62 48.13 -63.60
N ARG A 59 -62.57 47.21 -63.89
CA ARG A 59 -62.57 45.86 -63.30
C ARG A 59 -61.48 44.98 -63.90
N ASP A 60 -61.26 45.05 -65.21
CA ASP A 60 -60.19 44.33 -65.88
C ASP A 60 -58.81 44.78 -65.35
N GLU A 61 -58.64 46.09 -65.09
CA GLU A 61 -57.44 46.67 -64.45
C GLU A 61 -57.29 46.24 -62.98
N GLN A 62 -58.38 46.18 -62.20
CA GLN A 62 -58.37 45.64 -60.83
C GLN A 62 -57.92 44.17 -60.80
N TYR A 63 -58.48 43.32 -61.66
CA TYR A 63 -58.08 41.91 -61.72
C TYR A 63 -56.62 41.74 -62.16
N LEU A 64 -56.10 42.59 -63.04
CA LEU A 64 -54.68 42.59 -63.40
C LEU A 64 -53.79 42.99 -62.23
N GLN A 65 -54.20 43.98 -61.42
CA GLN A 65 -53.49 44.36 -60.19
C GLN A 65 -53.51 43.23 -59.15
N GLU A 66 -54.67 42.62 -58.88
CA GLU A 66 -54.80 41.49 -57.95
C GLU A 66 -53.94 40.29 -58.37
N ILE A 67 -53.89 39.96 -59.67
CA ILE A 67 -53.04 38.88 -60.20
C ILE A 67 -51.56 39.19 -60.01
N GLU A 68 -51.12 40.42 -60.23
CA GLU A 68 -49.71 40.79 -60.08
C GLU A 68 -49.30 40.87 -58.60
N GLU A 69 -50.15 41.40 -57.72
CA GLU A 69 -49.94 41.37 -56.26
C GLU A 69 -49.87 39.94 -55.71
N LEU A 70 -50.67 39.01 -56.24
CA LEU A 70 -50.59 37.60 -55.87
C LEU A 70 -49.27 36.99 -56.33
N ARG A 71 -48.81 37.26 -57.55
CA ARG A 71 -47.52 36.78 -58.05
C ARG A 71 -46.33 37.31 -57.25
N VAL A 72 -46.35 38.58 -56.86
CA VAL A 72 -45.31 39.17 -56.02
C VAL A 72 -45.30 38.51 -54.65
N ARG A 73 -46.46 38.35 -54.00
CA ARG A 73 -46.57 37.65 -52.71
C ARG A 73 -46.12 36.19 -52.78
N ASP A 74 -46.58 35.42 -53.76
CA ASP A 74 -46.17 34.02 -53.95
C ASP A 74 -44.65 33.90 -54.18
N ALA A 75 -44.03 34.86 -54.89
CA ALA A 75 -42.58 34.90 -55.10
C ALA A 75 -41.81 35.31 -53.84
N GLU A 76 -42.34 36.26 -53.05
CA GLU A 76 -41.78 36.68 -51.76
C GLU A 76 -41.85 35.55 -50.73
N ASP A 77 -43.01 34.91 -50.55
CA ASP A 77 -43.24 33.77 -49.66
C ASP A 77 -42.34 32.58 -50.05
N TYR A 78 -42.24 32.28 -51.35
CA TYR A 78 -41.32 31.24 -51.85
C TYR A 78 -39.85 31.57 -51.52
N ASN A 79 -39.42 32.82 -51.74
CA ASN A 79 -38.04 33.23 -51.48
C ASN A 79 -37.73 33.27 -49.98
N GLU A 80 -38.67 33.71 -49.14
CA GLU A 80 -38.52 33.70 -47.69
C GLU A 80 -38.42 32.26 -47.16
N LEU A 81 -39.28 31.34 -47.63
CA LEU A 81 -39.21 29.92 -47.30
C LEU A 81 -37.90 29.29 -47.78
N LYS A 82 -37.46 29.62 -49.00
CA LYS A 82 -36.18 29.16 -49.55
C LYS A 82 -35.00 29.60 -48.68
N ILE A 83 -34.92 30.87 -48.29
CA ILE A 83 -33.87 31.41 -47.41
C ILE A 83 -33.91 30.73 -46.03
N LYS A 84 -35.10 30.51 -45.46
CA LYS A 84 -35.27 29.78 -44.17
C LYS A 84 -34.78 28.33 -44.28
N LEU A 85 -35.07 27.63 -45.38
CA LEU A 85 -34.62 26.26 -45.59
C LEU A 85 -33.11 26.18 -45.85
N GLU A 86 -32.56 27.08 -46.68
CA GLU A 86 -31.12 27.13 -46.97
C GLU A 86 -30.29 27.47 -45.72
N THR A 87 -30.75 28.39 -44.86
CA THR A 87 -30.09 28.69 -43.57
C THR A 87 -30.23 27.56 -42.55
N ASN A 88 -31.37 26.85 -42.52
CA ASN A 88 -31.52 25.64 -41.68
C ASN A 88 -30.61 24.49 -42.15
N ILE A 89 -30.43 24.30 -43.46
CA ILE A 89 -29.49 23.30 -44.00
C ILE A 89 -28.06 23.66 -43.58
N GLN A 90 -27.63 24.90 -43.78
CA GLN A 90 -26.29 25.36 -43.40
C GLN A 90 -25.98 25.21 -41.90
N THR A 91 -26.94 25.51 -41.03
CA THR A 91 -26.75 25.34 -39.58
C THR A 91 -26.67 23.86 -39.16
N LEU A 92 -27.47 22.99 -39.78
CA LEU A 92 -27.38 21.53 -39.55
C LEU A 92 -26.07 20.93 -40.07
N GLU A 93 -25.59 21.37 -41.24
CA GLU A 93 -24.29 20.97 -41.79
C GLU A 93 -23.13 21.40 -40.87
N GLN A 94 -23.18 22.64 -40.36
CA GLN A 94 -22.18 23.14 -39.40
C GLN A 94 -22.18 22.33 -38.09
N GLN A 95 -23.37 22.04 -37.53
CA GLN A 95 -23.50 21.22 -36.33
C GLN A 95 -22.99 19.79 -36.54
N LEU A 96 -23.21 19.20 -37.73
CA LEU A 96 -22.73 17.86 -38.06
C LEU A 96 -21.20 17.82 -38.12
N GLU A 97 -20.57 18.81 -38.77
CA GLU A 97 -19.10 18.85 -38.87
C GLU A 97 -18.43 19.21 -37.51
N GLU A 98 -19.05 20.05 -36.68
CA GLU A 98 -18.62 20.27 -35.29
C GLU A 98 -18.72 18.98 -34.45
N MET A 99 -19.85 18.26 -34.54
CA MET A 99 -20.05 16.98 -33.89
C MET A 99 -19.00 15.95 -34.35
N ARG A 100 -18.68 15.91 -35.64
CA ARG A 100 -17.66 15.04 -36.22
C ARG A 100 -16.27 15.37 -35.68
N ALA A 101 -15.88 16.64 -35.64
CA ALA A 101 -14.60 17.08 -35.10
C ALA A 101 -14.46 16.76 -33.61
N THR A 102 -15.51 16.96 -32.81
CA THR A 102 -15.50 16.61 -31.38
C THR A 102 -15.42 15.10 -31.15
N TYR A 103 -16.11 14.27 -31.94
CA TYR A 103 -15.96 12.81 -31.86
C TYR A 103 -14.58 12.31 -32.29
N GLN A 104 -13.98 12.90 -33.33
CA GLN A 104 -12.61 12.55 -33.72
C GLN A 104 -11.62 12.84 -32.59
N LEU A 105 -11.67 14.04 -32.01
CA LEU A 105 -10.82 14.43 -30.87
C LEU A 105 -11.05 13.53 -29.64
N ASN A 106 -12.30 13.13 -29.38
CA ASN A 106 -12.62 12.20 -28.29
C ASN A 106 -12.03 10.80 -28.54
N THR A 107 -12.10 10.32 -29.78
CA THR A 107 -11.50 9.05 -30.22
C THR A 107 -9.98 9.06 -30.02
N GLU A 108 -9.29 10.10 -30.51
CA GLU A 108 -7.84 10.26 -30.33
C GLU A 108 -7.44 10.33 -28.85
N ARG A 109 -8.22 11.05 -28.03
CA ARG A 109 -8.03 11.12 -26.57
C ARG A 109 -8.25 9.76 -25.88
N LEU A 110 -9.24 8.99 -26.31
CA LEU A 110 -9.54 7.66 -25.77
C LEU A 110 -8.46 6.65 -26.15
N GLU A 111 -7.97 6.68 -27.39
CA GLU A 111 -6.82 5.88 -27.83
C GLU A 111 -5.55 6.21 -27.05
N TYR A 112 -5.28 7.50 -26.80
CA TYR A 112 -4.15 7.92 -25.98
C TYR A 112 -4.27 7.37 -24.55
N ASN A 113 -5.44 7.53 -23.91
CA ASN A 113 -5.69 6.98 -22.59
C ASN A 113 -5.51 5.45 -22.56
N TYR A 114 -6.02 4.76 -23.58
CA TYR A 114 -5.88 3.30 -23.71
C TYR A 114 -4.40 2.88 -23.85
N ARG A 115 -3.61 3.60 -24.67
CA ARG A 115 -2.16 3.36 -24.81
C ARG A 115 -1.43 3.56 -23.48
N VAL A 116 -1.68 4.65 -22.77
CA VAL A 116 -1.07 4.96 -21.47
C VAL A 116 -1.44 3.91 -20.40
N LEU A 117 -2.70 3.47 -20.35
CA LEU A 117 -3.13 2.40 -19.44
C LEU A 117 -2.45 1.07 -19.77
N THR A 118 -2.40 0.71 -21.06
CA THR A 118 -1.75 -0.53 -21.53
C THR A 118 -0.25 -0.55 -21.19
N GLU A 119 0.45 0.56 -21.40
CA GLU A 119 1.87 0.70 -21.05
C GLU A 119 2.08 0.64 -19.53
N ARG A 120 1.23 1.32 -18.75
CA ARG A 120 1.24 1.25 -17.29
C ARG A 120 1.03 -0.17 -16.77
N ASP A 121 0.08 -0.91 -17.34
CA ASP A 121 -0.19 -2.30 -16.95
C ASP A 121 0.96 -3.24 -17.34
N MET A 122 1.60 -3.03 -18.49
CA MET A 122 2.82 -3.75 -18.86
C MET A 122 3.96 -3.49 -17.87
N LEU A 123 4.24 -2.22 -17.53
CA LEU A 123 5.27 -1.84 -16.57
C LEU A 123 4.98 -2.36 -15.15
N ASN A 124 3.72 -2.29 -14.72
CA ASN A 124 3.28 -2.78 -13.43
C ASN A 124 3.38 -4.32 -13.35
N SER A 125 2.96 -5.04 -14.41
CA SER A 125 3.10 -6.49 -14.54
C SER A 125 4.56 -6.94 -14.51
N ALA A 126 5.44 -6.23 -15.22
CA ALA A 126 6.89 -6.48 -15.19
C ALA A 126 7.47 -6.26 -13.78
N THR A 127 7.09 -5.16 -13.11
CA THR A 127 7.52 -4.84 -11.74
C THR A 127 7.03 -5.89 -10.74
N LEU A 128 5.77 -6.30 -10.84
CA LEU A 128 5.16 -7.33 -10.00
C LEU A 128 5.82 -8.71 -10.23
N SER A 129 6.18 -9.04 -11.47
CA SER A 129 6.96 -10.25 -11.79
C SER A 129 8.36 -10.20 -11.18
N GLN A 130 9.06 -9.06 -11.25
CA GLN A 130 10.36 -8.86 -10.62
C GLN A 130 10.27 -8.98 -9.09
N GLN A 131 9.26 -8.37 -8.46
CA GLN A 131 9.00 -8.46 -7.03
C GLN A 131 8.68 -9.89 -6.58
N LYS A 132 7.82 -10.61 -7.31
CA LYS A 132 7.54 -12.04 -7.05
C LYS A 132 8.81 -12.90 -7.11
N ARG A 133 9.67 -12.70 -8.12
CA ARG A 133 10.97 -13.39 -8.21
C ARG A 133 11.89 -13.06 -7.02
N LYS A 134 11.95 -11.79 -6.61
CA LYS A 134 12.73 -11.37 -5.43
C LYS A 134 12.18 -12.01 -4.14
N LEU A 135 10.85 -12.04 -3.98
CA LEU A 135 10.18 -12.67 -2.84
C LEU A 135 10.46 -14.17 -2.77
N SER A 136 10.40 -14.90 -3.90
CA SER A 136 10.76 -16.33 -3.94
C SER A 136 12.18 -16.54 -3.44
N ARG A 137 13.17 -15.85 -4.04
CA ARG A 137 14.59 -15.97 -3.65
C ARG A 137 14.82 -15.70 -2.16
N LEU A 138 14.12 -14.71 -1.58
CA LEU A 138 14.21 -14.41 -0.15
C LEU A 138 13.56 -15.50 0.72
N LYS A 139 12.43 -16.08 0.31
CA LYS A 139 11.82 -17.24 0.97
C LYS A 139 12.72 -18.47 0.90
N ASP A 140 13.31 -18.75 -0.27
CA ASP A 140 14.21 -19.90 -0.49
C ASP A 140 15.50 -19.75 0.34
N ALA A 141 16.07 -18.54 0.40
CA ALA A 141 17.22 -18.23 1.25
C ALA A 141 16.90 -18.34 2.75
N LEU A 142 15.72 -17.87 3.19
CA LEU A 142 15.26 -17.99 4.57
C LEU A 142 15.01 -19.45 4.97
N ALA A 143 14.36 -20.25 4.11
CA ALA A 143 14.18 -21.68 4.33
C ALA A 143 15.53 -22.42 4.42
N THR A 144 16.48 -22.07 3.55
CA THR A 144 17.85 -22.59 3.61
C THR A 144 18.57 -22.21 4.91
N LEU A 145 18.39 -20.99 5.40
CA LEU A 145 19.00 -20.52 6.65
C LEU A 145 18.38 -21.21 7.88
N ILE A 146 17.06 -21.40 7.90
CA ILE A 146 16.36 -22.15 8.95
C ILE A 146 16.83 -23.62 8.96
N ALA A 147 16.93 -24.26 7.79
CA ALA A 147 17.44 -25.63 7.70
C ALA A 147 18.88 -25.76 8.24
N LYS A 148 19.76 -24.81 7.88
CA LYS A 148 21.13 -24.75 8.42
C LYS A 148 21.15 -24.53 9.93
N TYR A 149 20.35 -23.59 10.44
CA TYR A 149 20.25 -23.31 11.87
C TYR A 149 19.79 -24.54 12.65
N ASN A 150 18.72 -25.19 12.21
CA ASN A 150 18.21 -26.42 12.84
C ASN A 150 19.24 -27.56 12.79
N GLN A 151 20.01 -27.66 11.70
CA GLN A 151 21.09 -28.65 11.58
C GLN A 151 22.24 -28.37 12.56
N THR A 152 22.67 -27.10 12.71
CA THR A 152 23.70 -26.74 13.70
C THR A 152 23.20 -26.90 15.12
N ASP A 153 21.98 -26.46 15.42
CA ASP A 153 21.35 -26.58 16.73
C ASP A 153 21.19 -28.06 17.15
N ALA A 154 20.79 -28.94 16.23
CA ALA A 154 20.73 -30.38 16.48
C ALA A 154 22.12 -31.01 16.71
N ARG A 155 23.12 -30.64 15.89
CA ARG A 155 24.50 -31.14 16.03
C ARG A 155 25.11 -30.69 17.35
N ASP A 156 24.95 -29.42 17.69
CA ASP A 156 25.56 -28.81 18.87
C ASP A 156 24.85 -29.29 20.15
N ARG A 157 23.55 -29.61 20.10
CA ARG A 157 22.87 -30.37 21.17
C ARG A 157 23.45 -31.77 21.35
N HIS A 158 23.59 -32.54 20.28
CA HIS A 158 24.17 -33.89 20.33
C HIS A 158 25.59 -33.88 20.92
N GLN A 159 26.43 -32.93 20.50
CA GLN A 159 27.79 -32.76 21.04
C GLN A 159 27.77 -32.38 22.53
N ASN A 160 26.85 -31.52 22.97
CA ASN A 160 26.69 -31.21 24.40
C ASN A 160 26.22 -32.42 25.19
N GLU A 161 25.32 -33.24 24.65
CA GLU A 161 24.86 -34.49 25.27
C GLU A 161 26.02 -35.48 25.42
N GLU A 162 26.74 -35.77 24.34
CA GLU A 162 27.95 -36.62 24.33
C GLU A 162 29.00 -36.15 25.34
N LEU A 163 29.40 -34.87 25.28
CA LEU A 163 30.39 -34.31 26.20
C LEU A 163 29.93 -34.34 27.67
N THR A 164 28.63 -34.17 27.92
CA THR A 164 28.09 -34.27 29.29
C THR A 164 28.08 -35.71 29.79
N GLU A 165 27.81 -36.69 28.93
CA GLU A 165 27.91 -38.11 29.27
C GLU A 165 29.35 -38.55 29.51
N GLU A 166 30.30 -38.14 28.64
CA GLU A 166 31.72 -38.37 28.83
C GLU A 166 32.24 -37.75 30.13
N TYR A 167 31.85 -36.49 30.41
CA TYR A 167 32.18 -35.83 31.68
C TYR A 167 31.64 -36.60 32.88
N ARG A 168 30.36 -36.98 32.90
CA ARG A 168 29.76 -37.80 33.98
C ARG A 168 30.50 -39.12 34.16
N ARG A 169 30.86 -39.79 33.06
CA ARG A 169 31.61 -41.06 33.06
C ARG A 169 33.01 -40.87 33.64
N LEU A 170 33.73 -39.84 33.22
CA LEU A 170 35.07 -39.52 33.71
C LEU A 170 35.05 -39.13 35.19
N THR A 171 34.10 -38.30 35.63
CA THR A 171 33.91 -37.96 37.05
C THR A 171 33.63 -39.20 37.90
N LYS A 172 32.81 -40.14 37.41
CA LYS A 172 32.58 -41.43 38.09
C LYS A 172 33.84 -42.26 38.19
N GLN A 173 34.60 -42.39 37.09
CA GLN A 173 35.87 -43.13 37.07
C GLN A 173 36.90 -42.52 38.02
N TYR A 174 36.97 -41.19 38.09
CA TYR A 174 37.84 -40.45 39.02
C TYR A 174 37.45 -40.73 40.48
N LEU A 175 36.16 -40.65 40.82
CA LEU A 175 35.68 -40.95 42.18
C LEU A 175 35.92 -42.41 42.57
N ASP A 176 35.71 -43.36 41.65
CA ASP A 176 35.99 -44.77 41.89
C ASP A 176 37.50 -45.05 42.00
N LEU A 177 38.35 -44.29 41.31
CA LEU A 177 39.81 -44.34 41.49
C LEU A 177 40.24 -43.77 42.84
N GLN A 178 39.69 -42.64 43.27
CA GLN A 178 39.96 -42.04 44.59
C GLN A 178 39.56 -42.98 45.74
N ARG A 179 38.41 -43.66 45.63
CA ARG A 179 37.98 -44.70 46.57
C ARG A 179 38.94 -45.89 46.62
N LYS A 180 39.42 -46.35 45.46
CA LYS A 180 40.43 -47.42 45.38
C LYS A 180 41.74 -46.98 46.02
N TYR A 181 42.19 -45.76 45.78
CA TYR A 181 43.42 -45.21 46.36
C TYR A 181 43.37 -45.23 47.88
N ALA A 182 42.33 -44.65 48.50
CA ALA A 182 42.15 -44.67 49.96
C ALA A 182 42.06 -46.10 50.54
N HIS A 183 41.45 -47.03 49.81
CA HIS A 183 41.40 -48.43 50.23
C HIS A 183 42.76 -49.14 50.13
N PHE A 184 43.54 -48.88 49.08
CA PHE A 184 44.90 -49.38 48.95
C PHE A 184 45.83 -48.80 50.01
N GLU A 185 45.80 -47.48 50.24
CA GLU A 185 46.55 -46.81 51.29
C GLU A 185 46.28 -47.43 52.67
N THR A 186 45.02 -47.66 53.01
CA THR A 186 44.62 -48.35 54.25
C THR A 186 45.11 -49.80 54.27
N SER A 187 44.90 -50.55 53.17
CA SER A 187 45.26 -51.98 53.09
C SER A 187 46.77 -52.21 53.12
N ASP A 188 47.55 -51.33 52.51
CA ASP A 188 49.00 -51.46 52.40
C ASP A 188 49.68 -50.97 53.68
N SER A 189 49.12 -49.95 54.37
CA SER A 189 49.51 -49.60 55.75
C SER A 189 49.29 -50.79 56.69
N ASN A 190 48.10 -51.41 56.66
CA ASN A 190 47.81 -52.58 57.51
C ASN A 190 48.75 -53.76 57.21
N LYS A 191 49.00 -54.09 55.94
CA LYS A 191 49.96 -55.15 55.55
C LYS A 191 51.38 -54.81 55.99
N TYR A 192 51.79 -53.54 55.87
CA TYR A 192 53.10 -53.10 56.33
C TYR A 192 53.22 -53.27 57.84
N ASP A 193 52.21 -52.88 58.62
CA ASP A 193 52.16 -53.08 60.07
C ASP A 193 52.14 -54.55 60.47
N GLU A 194 51.45 -55.43 59.74
CA GLU A 194 51.44 -56.89 59.96
C GLU A 194 52.83 -57.50 59.70
N VAL A 195 53.45 -57.18 58.56
CA VAL A 195 54.80 -57.65 58.20
C VAL A 195 55.85 -57.09 59.15
N TRP A 196 55.71 -55.82 59.55
CA TRP A 196 56.57 -55.19 60.56
C TRP A 196 56.44 -55.91 61.90
N GLN A 197 55.23 -56.20 62.38
CA GLN A 197 55.01 -56.94 63.63
C GLN A 197 55.65 -58.33 63.58
N MET A 198 55.47 -59.08 62.48
CA MET A 198 56.09 -60.40 62.30
C MET A 198 57.63 -60.32 62.35
N HIS A 199 58.23 -59.33 61.69
CA HIS A 199 59.69 -59.13 61.72
C HIS A 199 60.20 -58.59 63.06
N GLU A 200 59.42 -57.78 63.75
CA GLU A 200 59.68 -57.29 65.11
C GLU A 200 59.71 -58.47 66.10
N GLU A 201 58.75 -59.39 66.02
CA GLU A 201 58.70 -60.63 66.81
C GLU A 201 59.86 -61.58 66.49
N ASP A 202 60.16 -61.82 65.20
CA ASP A 202 61.31 -62.61 64.76
C ASP A 202 62.64 -62.04 65.25
N ALA A 203 62.78 -60.71 65.26
CA ALA A 203 63.96 -60.02 65.75
C ALA A 203 64.07 -60.15 67.28
N ILE A 204 62.98 -59.91 68.02
CA ILE A 204 62.93 -60.11 69.48
C ILE A 204 63.33 -61.55 69.83
N HIS A 205 62.75 -62.55 69.18
CA HIS A 205 63.05 -63.96 69.44
C HIS A 205 64.52 -64.34 69.15
N LYS A 206 65.14 -63.73 68.13
CA LYS A 206 66.58 -63.90 67.86
C LYS A 206 67.45 -63.21 68.92
N ILE A 207 67.05 -62.03 69.41
CA ILE A 207 67.78 -61.33 70.48
C ILE A 207 67.63 -62.06 71.81
N GLU A 208 66.46 -62.61 72.14
CA GLU A 208 66.26 -63.47 73.32
C GLU A 208 67.21 -64.67 73.29
N LYS A 209 67.31 -65.39 72.16
CA LYS A 209 68.30 -66.48 71.98
C LYS A 209 69.75 -66.01 72.12
N LEU A 210 70.07 -64.80 71.67
CA LEU A 210 71.41 -64.22 71.85
C LEU A 210 71.68 -63.88 73.32
N LEU A 211 70.70 -63.36 74.07
CA LEU A 211 70.82 -63.12 75.50
C LEU A 211 70.94 -64.41 76.31
N ASP A 212 70.20 -65.46 75.94
CA ASP A 212 70.35 -66.79 76.54
C ASP A 212 71.75 -67.39 76.26
N ALA A 213 72.25 -67.27 75.02
CA ALA A 213 73.60 -67.72 74.66
C ALA A 213 74.68 -66.90 75.39
N ASP A 214 74.50 -65.58 75.49
CA ASP A 214 75.40 -64.67 76.21
C ASP A 214 75.43 -64.98 77.71
N ARG A 215 74.27 -65.27 78.31
CA ARG A 215 74.15 -65.75 79.69
C ARG A 215 74.91 -67.06 79.89
N VAL A 216 74.74 -68.04 79.00
CA VAL A 216 75.46 -69.33 79.06
C VAL A 216 76.96 -69.14 78.95
N ILE A 217 77.45 -68.27 78.06
CA ILE A 217 78.90 -67.97 77.92
C ILE A 217 79.44 -67.28 79.19
N HIS A 218 78.75 -66.27 79.71
CA HIS A 218 79.15 -65.55 80.92
C HIS A 218 79.18 -66.44 82.16
N GLU A 219 78.13 -67.23 82.39
CA GLU A 219 78.01 -68.12 83.54
C GLU A 219 78.96 -69.33 83.44
N GLN A 220 79.08 -69.99 82.27
CA GLN A 220 79.79 -71.28 82.15
C GLN A 220 81.24 -71.19 81.67
N GLN A 221 81.61 -70.22 80.82
CA GLN A 221 82.99 -70.10 80.31
C GLN A 221 83.81 -69.02 81.02
N LEU A 222 83.18 -67.93 81.44
CA LEU A 222 83.88 -66.78 82.05
C LEU A 222 83.81 -66.77 83.59
N GLY A 223 82.89 -67.53 84.20
CA GLY A 223 82.71 -67.60 85.65
C GLY A 223 82.22 -66.29 86.28
N LEU A 224 81.58 -65.42 85.49
CA LEU A 224 81.09 -64.11 85.91
C LEU A 224 79.57 -64.15 86.06
N ALA A 225 79.04 -63.45 87.07
CA ALA A 225 77.60 -63.31 87.26
C ALA A 225 76.99 -62.43 86.16
N TRP A 226 76.27 -63.05 85.23
CA TRP A 226 75.58 -62.36 84.14
C TRP A 226 74.50 -61.40 84.69
N ARG A 227 74.31 -60.27 83.99
CA ARG A 227 73.26 -59.29 84.30
C ARG A 227 72.48 -58.94 83.03
N PRO A 228 71.15 -59.05 83.02
CA PRO A 228 70.35 -58.68 81.86
C PRO A 228 70.46 -57.17 81.55
N PRO A 229 70.29 -56.76 80.28
CA PRO A 229 70.23 -55.35 79.89
C PRO A 229 69.14 -54.58 80.64
N ALA A 230 69.40 -53.31 80.95
CA ALA A 230 68.56 -52.49 81.83
C ALA A 230 67.18 -52.08 81.24
N GLN A 231 66.87 -52.44 80.01
CA GLN A 231 65.59 -52.20 79.36
C GLN A 231 65.16 -53.47 78.62
N SER A 232 63.89 -53.85 78.76
CA SER A 232 63.30 -54.93 77.96
C SER A 232 63.27 -54.50 76.49
N ILE A 233 63.71 -55.38 75.59
CA ILE A 233 63.80 -55.12 74.14
C ILE A 233 62.44 -54.69 73.56
N ARG A 234 61.35 -55.22 74.13
CA ARG A 234 59.97 -54.88 73.76
C ARG A 234 59.60 -53.40 74.00
N ASN A 235 60.36 -52.69 74.85
CA ASN A 235 60.19 -51.26 75.09
C ASN A 235 60.98 -50.41 74.08
N TRP A 236 62.02 -50.97 73.44
CA TRP A 236 62.81 -50.28 72.42
C TRP A 236 61.97 -50.02 71.17
N SER A 237 61.26 -51.02 70.66
CA SER A 237 60.40 -50.86 69.47
C SER A 237 59.26 -49.87 69.70
N GLN A 238 58.69 -49.83 70.92
CA GLN A 238 57.67 -48.85 71.30
C GLN A 238 58.24 -47.43 71.40
N SER A 239 59.46 -47.27 71.90
CA SER A 239 60.15 -45.96 71.92
C SER A 239 60.50 -45.45 70.52
N ALA A 240 60.71 -46.34 69.55
CA ALA A 240 60.91 -45.94 68.14
C ALA A 240 59.59 -45.44 67.52
N LYS A 241 58.50 -46.23 67.63
CA LYS A 241 57.18 -45.86 67.11
C LYS A 241 56.63 -44.55 67.72
N ALA A 242 56.91 -44.28 68.99
CA ALA A 242 56.55 -43.00 69.63
C ALA A 242 57.36 -41.80 69.09
N GLY A 243 58.61 -42.01 68.67
CA GLY A 243 59.43 -40.99 68.02
C GLY A 243 58.92 -40.64 66.62
N ASP A 244 58.61 -41.66 65.81
CA ASP A 244 58.12 -41.47 64.44
C ASP A 244 56.72 -40.84 64.41
N ALA A 245 55.81 -41.25 65.32
CA ALA A 245 54.49 -40.62 65.44
C ALA A 245 54.58 -39.12 65.81
N ALA A 246 55.47 -38.76 66.73
CA ALA A 246 55.72 -37.37 67.11
C ALA A 246 56.39 -36.56 65.99
N ALA A 247 57.22 -37.19 65.15
CA ALA A 247 57.84 -36.55 63.98
C ALA A 247 56.83 -36.31 62.85
N LEU A 248 55.95 -37.29 62.57
CA LEU A 248 54.94 -37.21 61.51
C LEU A 248 53.90 -36.12 61.82
N GLN A 249 53.42 -36.05 63.06
CA GLN A 249 52.46 -35.03 63.49
C GLN A 249 53.06 -33.62 63.39
N LYS A 250 54.37 -33.47 63.63
CA LYS A 250 55.11 -32.20 63.48
C LYS A 250 55.42 -31.83 62.02
N GLN A 251 55.29 -32.76 61.07
CA GLN A 251 55.37 -32.45 59.63
C GLN A 251 54.02 -32.00 59.06
N LEU A 252 52.91 -32.59 59.53
CA LEU A 252 51.56 -32.21 59.10
C LEU A 252 51.16 -30.79 59.55
N GLU A 253 51.65 -30.32 60.70
CA GLU A 253 51.42 -28.93 61.17
C GLU A 253 52.23 -27.86 60.41
N ASN A 254 53.21 -28.24 59.58
CA ASN A 254 54.11 -27.32 58.85
C ASN A 254 53.92 -27.36 57.33
N GLY A 255 52.85 -27.98 56.83
CA GLY A 255 52.66 -28.30 55.40
C GLY A 255 51.63 -27.44 54.64
N ASP A 256 50.95 -26.49 55.27
CA ASP A 256 49.81 -25.77 54.67
C ASP A 256 50.08 -24.27 54.43
N GLU A 257 51.10 -23.96 53.63
CA GLU A 257 51.31 -22.64 53.03
C GLU A 257 51.74 -22.74 51.54
N SER A 258 50.79 -23.03 50.64
CA SER A 258 50.84 -22.50 49.26
C SER A 258 49.51 -22.63 48.53
N SER A 259 48.73 -21.55 48.48
CA SER A 259 47.57 -21.43 47.58
C SER A 259 47.52 -20.03 46.98
N PRO A 260 47.94 -19.84 45.71
CA PRO A 260 47.94 -18.54 45.07
C PRO A 260 46.59 -18.21 44.44
N ASP A 261 45.92 -17.23 45.04
CA ASP A 261 45.24 -16.10 44.40
C ASP A 261 44.47 -16.31 43.07
N SER A 262 43.16 -16.07 43.15
CA SER A 262 42.40 -15.55 42.01
C SER A 262 41.33 -14.58 42.49
N ASN A 263 41.75 -13.35 42.80
CA ASN A 263 40.86 -12.24 43.10
C ASN A 263 40.33 -11.59 41.80
N GLU A 264 39.01 -11.60 41.56
CA GLU A 264 38.32 -10.35 41.19
C GLU A 264 36.80 -10.43 41.38
N SER A 265 36.26 -9.33 41.90
CA SER A 265 34.85 -9.09 42.22
C SER A 265 34.02 -8.65 41.01
N ASP A 266 32.71 -8.90 41.02
CA ASP A 266 31.67 -7.84 41.18
C ASP A 266 30.23 -8.44 41.17
N LYS A 267 29.28 -7.68 41.75
CA LYS A 267 27.81 -7.83 41.77
C LYS A 267 27.27 -9.01 42.60
N GLY A 268 26.57 -8.75 43.69
CA GLY A 268 25.48 -7.77 43.77
C GLY A 268 24.19 -8.57 43.92
N GLY A 269 23.70 -8.67 45.15
CA GLY A 269 22.74 -9.70 45.53
C GLY A 269 21.35 -9.54 44.90
N SER A 270 20.70 -10.68 44.69
CA SER A 270 19.25 -10.76 44.59
C SER A 270 18.76 -11.99 45.37
N ARG A 271 18.06 -11.72 46.48
CA ARG A 271 17.10 -12.62 47.12
C ARG A 271 15.71 -12.04 46.74
N ARG A 272 14.78 -12.83 46.20
CA ARG A 272 13.88 -13.74 46.96
C ARG A 272 13.09 -12.97 48.02
N ASP A 273 11.78 -13.07 48.21
CA ASP A 273 10.70 -13.99 47.78
C ASP A 273 9.36 -13.24 48.02
N ASP A 274 8.15 -13.53 47.53
CA ASP A 274 7.59 -14.54 46.59
C ASP A 274 6.07 -14.21 46.33
N ASN A 275 5.43 -14.88 45.35
CA ASN A 275 3.98 -15.16 45.19
C ASN A 275 2.94 -14.07 44.80
N GLY A 276 1.87 -14.51 44.10
CA GLY A 276 0.66 -13.70 43.91
C GLY A 276 -0.24 -13.95 42.69
N ALA A 277 -0.38 -15.18 42.17
CA ALA A 277 -1.33 -15.47 41.07
C ALA A 277 -2.70 -15.93 41.61
N ASN A 278 -3.78 -15.23 41.22
CA ASN A 278 -5.07 -15.76 40.74
C ASN A 278 -6.25 -14.78 40.96
N ALA A 279 -6.98 -14.51 39.88
CA ALA A 279 -8.43 -14.27 39.90
C ALA A 279 -8.95 -14.46 38.46
N ASP A 280 -9.68 -15.54 38.21
CA ASP A 280 -10.46 -15.73 36.99
C ASP A 280 -11.73 -14.87 37.04
N GLN A 281 -12.11 -14.25 35.92
CA GLN A 281 -13.51 -14.11 35.52
C GLN A 281 -13.58 -13.74 34.04
N ASP A 282 -14.40 -14.45 33.27
CA ASP A 282 -14.71 -14.13 31.86
C ASP A 282 -15.54 -12.84 31.76
N ASP A 283 -15.38 -12.08 30.67
CA ASP A 283 -16.54 -11.51 29.98
C ASP A 283 -16.27 -11.17 28.49
N PHE A 284 -17.35 -10.98 27.75
CA PHE A 284 -17.41 -10.86 26.28
C PHE A 284 -17.24 -9.40 25.76
N ASP A 285 -17.10 -9.30 24.43
CA ASP A 285 -17.53 -8.18 23.56
C ASP A 285 -16.74 -6.84 23.41
N ASP A 286 -16.37 -6.62 22.13
CA ASP A 286 -16.67 -5.43 21.28
C ASP A 286 -15.69 -4.24 21.12
N GLU A 287 -15.90 -3.51 20.01
CA GLU A 287 -15.04 -2.54 19.35
C GLU A 287 -14.50 -1.37 20.20
N SER A 288 -13.20 -1.08 20.09
CA SER A 288 -12.73 0.30 19.93
C SER A 288 -11.34 0.39 19.31
N VAL A 289 -11.12 1.44 18.50
CA VAL A 289 -9.85 1.74 17.83
C VAL A 289 -8.97 2.56 18.77
N GLU A 290 -7.85 2.00 19.24
CA GLU A 290 -6.83 2.74 19.98
C GLU A 290 -5.49 2.81 19.21
N ALA A 291 -4.92 4.01 19.10
CA ALA A 291 -3.75 4.26 18.27
C ALA A 291 -2.45 3.88 18.99
N TYR A 292 -1.79 2.81 18.54
CA TYR A 292 -0.51 2.36 19.10
C TYR A 292 0.64 3.35 18.83
N THR A 293 0.95 4.20 19.81
CA THR A 293 2.17 5.02 19.83
C THR A 293 3.30 4.26 20.56
N PRO A 294 4.40 3.88 19.88
CA PRO A 294 5.46 3.11 20.53
C PRO A 294 6.29 4.00 21.48
N PRO A 295 6.80 3.45 22.60
CA PRO A 295 7.55 4.22 23.59
C PRO A 295 8.91 4.67 23.02
N VAL A 296 9.10 5.99 22.92
CA VAL A 296 10.37 6.60 22.46
C VAL A 296 11.47 6.35 23.50
N LYS A 297 12.30 5.34 23.25
CA LYS A 297 13.53 5.11 24.02
C LYS A 297 14.45 6.33 23.87
N LYS A 298 14.64 7.08 24.97
CA LYS A 298 15.49 8.27 25.00
C LYS A 298 16.95 7.90 24.68
N ILE A 299 17.39 8.18 23.47
CA ILE A 299 18.79 8.01 23.04
C ILE A 299 19.65 9.04 23.79
N SER A 300 20.77 8.63 24.38
CA SER A 300 21.65 9.57 25.08
C SER A 300 22.23 10.60 24.11
N GLY A 301 22.31 11.87 24.53
CA GLY A 301 22.75 12.97 23.67
C GLY A 301 24.15 12.76 23.07
N ALA A 302 25.04 12.06 23.79
CA ALA A 302 26.35 11.65 23.28
C ALA A 302 26.25 10.68 22.09
N LYS A 303 25.36 9.68 22.16
CA LYS A 303 25.13 8.71 21.07
C LYS A 303 24.46 9.37 19.87
N LEU A 304 23.52 10.30 20.10
CA LEU A 304 22.93 11.12 19.05
C LEU A 304 23.99 11.98 18.34
N LYS A 305 24.86 12.67 19.10
CA LYS A 305 25.94 13.52 18.56
C LYS A 305 26.96 12.70 17.76
N TYR A 306 27.25 11.46 18.17
CA TYR A 306 28.10 10.54 17.42
C TYR A 306 27.45 10.11 16.09
N MET A 307 26.17 9.70 16.10
CA MET A 307 25.46 9.34 14.87
C MET A 307 25.32 10.52 13.91
N LEU A 308 25.08 11.73 14.41
CA LEU A 308 25.03 12.95 13.59
C LEU A 308 26.39 13.26 12.94
N LYS A 309 27.49 13.02 13.66
CA LYS A 309 28.85 13.20 13.14
C LYS A 309 29.20 12.16 12.05
N MET A 310 28.79 10.91 12.23
CA MET A 310 28.92 9.85 11.21
C MET A 310 28.08 10.15 9.96
N LEU A 311 26.84 10.62 10.15
CA LEU A 311 25.99 11.04 9.02
C LEU A 311 26.60 12.24 8.28
N ALA A 312 27.19 13.21 9.00
CA ALA A 312 27.85 14.36 8.37
C ALA A 312 29.13 13.99 7.59
N SER A 313 29.86 12.93 7.98
CA SER A 313 31.02 12.45 7.21
C SER A 313 30.61 11.63 5.98
N GLU A 314 29.61 10.75 6.10
CA GLU A 314 29.16 9.87 5.01
C GLU A 314 28.26 10.61 3.99
N ALA A 315 27.41 11.54 4.45
CA ALA A 315 26.50 12.31 3.59
C ALA A 315 27.14 13.58 2.99
N GLY A 316 28.48 13.68 2.97
CA GLY A 316 29.20 14.80 2.36
C GLY A 316 28.81 15.06 0.89
N PHE A 317 28.36 14.02 0.18
CA PHE A 317 27.87 14.13 -1.20
C PHE A 317 26.63 15.05 -1.35
N LEU A 318 25.78 15.18 -0.32
CA LEU A 318 24.61 16.06 -0.37
C LEU A 318 25.02 17.54 -0.30
N VAL A 319 26.11 17.85 0.41
CA VAL A 319 26.66 19.22 0.50
C VAL A 319 27.29 19.65 -0.83
N SER A 320 27.95 18.73 -1.54
CA SER A 320 28.43 18.99 -2.90
C SER A 320 27.32 19.08 -3.94
N PHE A 321 26.22 18.30 -3.81
CA PHE A 321 25.08 18.39 -4.73
C PHE A 321 24.45 19.80 -4.73
N CYS A 322 24.36 20.44 -3.57
CA CYS A 322 23.80 21.80 -3.43
C CYS A 322 24.65 22.88 -4.12
N LYS A 323 25.96 22.64 -4.38
CA LYS A 323 26.83 23.55 -5.12
C LYS A 323 26.70 23.43 -6.65
N TYR A 324 26.17 22.33 -7.17
CA TYR A 324 26.02 22.09 -8.61
C TYR A 324 24.60 22.41 -9.15
N CYS A 325 23.66 22.82 -8.30
CA CYS A 325 22.33 23.31 -8.70
C CYS A 325 22.20 24.85 -8.75
N LEU A 326 23.33 25.57 -8.75
CA LEU A 326 23.38 27.05 -8.69
C LEU A 326 24.25 27.68 -9.79
N TYR A 327 24.41 26.97 -10.91
CA TYR A 327 24.94 27.44 -12.19
C TYR A 327 24.09 26.90 -13.33
#